data_AF-A0A939GBJ9-F1
#
_entry.id   AF-A0A939GBJ9-F1
#
_cell.length_a   1.000
_cell.length_b   1.000
_cell.length_c   1.000
_cell.angle_alpha   90.00
_cell.angle_beta   90.00
_cell.angle_gamma   90.00
#
_symmetry.space_group_name_H-M   'P 1'
#
loop_
_entity.id
_entity.type
_entity.pdbx_description
1 polymer ?
#
loop_
_entity_poly.entity_id
_entity_poly.type
_entity_poly.pdbx_seq_one_letter_code
_entity_poly.pdbx_strand_id
1 'polypeptide(L)'
;MNLSTYTFSQKVAGAVVLLLLLWHVQVATSSKTRLSGPFMAKPGQPGYVWADLNNADSRFFWDLADLRWKAGIPHPNFRAESAEQLGEWVPQPGYTFVNKARDLTAVWVAGLTHPRYKGVSDKTEGTWKPEPGYKFVYKDGEILDAVWMPNVRVDEYKLLTLSPQGKYKPYPGYRFLQPGQSLQLVWVPGMVNYDNTRLTAGNTEGSWIEVRRAVAVATREVDYGGKTYVERVFRNKTPKLVDKLIDKL
;
A
#
# COMPACT_ATOMS: atom_id res chain seq x y z
N MET A 1 -32.58 -47.14 -53.80
CA MET A 1 -32.14 -46.54 -52.52
C MET A 1 -32.24 -47.61 -51.45
N ASN A 2 -31.12 -47.98 -50.82
CA ASN A 2 -31.04 -49.10 -49.89
C ASN A 2 -31.68 -48.75 -48.54
N LEU A 3 -32.80 -49.40 -48.18
CA LEU A 3 -33.46 -49.27 -46.86
C LEU A 3 -32.50 -49.56 -45.68
N SER A 4 -31.44 -50.32 -45.91
CA SER A 4 -30.40 -50.65 -44.94
C SER A 4 -29.65 -49.42 -44.39
N THR A 5 -29.29 -48.44 -45.24
CA THR A 5 -28.53 -47.25 -44.81
C THR A 5 -29.34 -46.30 -43.91
N TYR A 6 -30.66 -46.28 -44.09
CA TYR A 6 -31.55 -45.41 -43.32
C TYR A 6 -31.64 -45.83 -41.84
N THR A 7 -31.75 -47.14 -41.58
CA THR A 7 -31.84 -47.67 -40.21
C THR A 7 -30.55 -47.50 -39.41
N PHE A 8 -29.39 -47.56 -40.07
CA PHE A 8 -28.11 -47.34 -39.43
C PHE A 8 -27.95 -45.87 -38.98
N SER A 9 -28.27 -44.92 -39.87
CA SER A 9 -28.22 -43.49 -39.58
C SER A 9 -29.10 -43.10 -38.38
N GLN A 10 -30.33 -43.64 -38.32
CA GLN A 10 -31.24 -43.39 -37.20
C GLN A 10 -30.72 -43.89 -35.85
N LYS A 11 -30.09 -45.08 -35.81
CA LYS A 11 -29.52 -45.64 -34.57
C LYS A 11 -28.34 -44.81 -34.07
N VAL A 12 -27.47 -44.36 -34.97
CA VAL A 12 -26.34 -43.48 -34.63
C VAL A 12 -26.84 -42.14 -34.09
N ALA A 13 -27.81 -41.51 -34.76
CA ALA A 13 -28.41 -40.26 -34.30
C ALA A 13 -29.04 -40.40 -32.91
N GLY A 14 -29.78 -41.48 -32.67
CA GLY A 14 -30.38 -41.77 -31.36
C GLY A 14 -29.34 -41.94 -30.25
N ALA A 15 -28.25 -42.65 -30.51
CA ALA A 15 -27.16 -42.82 -29.54
C ALA A 15 -26.47 -41.49 -29.21
N VAL A 16 -26.23 -40.63 -30.21
CA VAL A 16 -25.64 -39.29 -30.01
C VAL A 16 -26.56 -38.42 -29.16
N VAL A 17 -27.86 -38.42 -29.41
CA VAL A 17 -28.84 -37.66 -28.61
C VAL A 17 -28.89 -38.17 -27.16
N LEU A 18 -28.88 -39.49 -26.95
CA LEU A 18 -28.88 -40.05 -25.60
C LEU A 18 -27.62 -39.68 -24.82
N LEU A 19 -26.44 -39.77 -25.45
CA LEU A 19 -25.17 -39.34 -24.84
C LEU A 19 -25.20 -37.85 -24.49
N LEU A 20 -25.73 -37.03 -25.38
CA LEU A 20 -25.95 -35.61 -25.12
C LEU A 20 -26.83 -35.37 -23.91
N LEU A 21 -27.97 -36.06 -23.80
CA LEU A 21 -28.88 -35.92 -22.66
C LEU A 21 -28.24 -36.35 -21.34
N LEU A 22 -27.58 -37.51 -21.33
CA LEU A 22 -26.86 -38.02 -20.15
C LEU A 22 -25.78 -37.04 -19.71
N TRP A 23 -25.05 -36.46 -20.66
CA TRP A 23 -24.05 -35.44 -20.39
C TRP A 23 -24.66 -34.16 -19.78
N HIS A 24 -25.74 -33.63 -20.36
CA HIS A 24 -26.42 -32.45 -19.81
C HIS A 24 -26.91 -32.72 -18.37
N VAL A 25 -27.39 -33.93 -18.08
CA VAL A 25 -27.77 -34.35 -16.71
C VAL A 25 -26.56 -34.39 -15.79
N GLN A 26 -25.42 -34.93 -16.23
CA GLN A 26 -24.18 -34.95 -15.44
C GLN A 26 -23.67 -33.54 -15.15
N VAL A 27 -23.71 -32.62 -16.11
CA VAL A 27 -23.30 -31.22 -15.88
C VAL A 27 -24.30 -30.49 -14.99
N ALA A 28 -25.60 -30.70 -15.18
CA ALA A 28 -26.64 -30.10 -14.35
C ALA A 28 -26.57 -30.56 -12.88
N THR A 29 -26.02 -31.76 -12.63
CA THR A 29 -25.82 -32.30 -11.27
C THR A 29 -24.47 -31.93 -10.66
N SER A 30 -23.53 -31.40 -11.45
CA SER A 30 -22.24 -30.91 -10.96
C SER A 30 -22.36 -29.49 -10.41
N SER A 31 -21.89 -29.28 -9.17
CA SER A 31 -21.82 -27.95 -8.57
C SER A 31 -20.66 -27.09 -9.10
N LYS A 32 -19.67 -27.73 -9.74
CA LYS A 32 -18.41 -27.10 -10.15
C LYS A 32 -18.42 -26.60 -11.60
N THR A 33 -19.32 -27.08 -12.43
CA THR A 33 -19.43 -26.72 -13.85
C THR A 33 -20.81 -26.13 -14.15
N ARG A 34 -20.89 -25.25 -15.16
CA ARG A 34 -22.14 -24.74 -15.71
C ARG A 34 -22.11 -24.89 -17.22
N LEU A 35 -23.25 -25.18 -17.81
CA LEU A 35 -23.41 -25.19 -19.26
C LEU A 35 -23.24 -23.76 -19.80
N SER A 36 -22.45 -23.61 -20.87
CA SER A 36 -22.32 -22.37 -21.64
C SER A 36 -22.72 -22.56 -23.10
N GLY A 37 -23.10 -23.77 -23.50
CA GLY A 37 -23.57 -24.15 -24.83
C GLY A 37 -23.90 -25.64 -24.88
N PRO A 38 -24.41 -26.17 -26.02
CA PRO A 38 -24.85 -27.56 -26.16
C PRO A 38 -23.73 -28.59 -25.96
N PHE A 39 -22.48 -28.17 -26.06
CA PHE A 39 -21.30 -29.01 -25.84
C PHE A 39 -20.24 -28.30 -25.00
N MET A 40 -20.57 -27.13 -24.44
CA MET A 40 -19.62 -26.28 -23.77
C MET A 40 -19.93 -26.15 -22.29
N ALA A 41 -18.91 -26.27 -21.47
CA ALA A 41 -18.96 -26.01 -20.04
C ALA A 41 -18.05 -24.84 -19.67
N LYS A 42 -18.37 -24.18 -18.57
CA LYS A 42 -17.53 -23.20 -17.88
C LYS A 42 -17.49 -23.49 -16.37
N PRO A 43 -16.52 -22.96 -15.61
CA PRO A 43 -16.55 -23.05 -14.16
C PRO A 43 -17.87 -22.51 -13.60
N GLY A 44 -18.52 -23.32 -12.77
CA GLY A 44 -19.82 -23.01 -12.17
C GLY A 44 -19.72 -22.14 -10.92
N GLN A 45 -18.53 -22.08 -10.32
CA GLN A 45 -18.22 -21.28 -9.14
C GLN A 45 -17.06 -20.32 -9.45
N PRO A 46 -17.15 -19.04 -9.06
CA PRO A 46 -16.01 -18.12 -9.10
C PRO A 46 -14.79 -18.69 -8.38
N GLY A 47 -13.59 -18.31 -8.82
CA GLY A 47 -12.32 -18.80 -8.24
C GLY A 47 -11.81 -20.13 -8.80
N TYR A 48 -12.63 -20.87 -9.56
CA TYR A 48 -12.19 -22.04 -10.31
C TYR A 48 -11.83 -21.70 -11.75
N VAL A 49 -10.75 -22.30 -12.24
CA VAL A 49 -10.31 -22.27 -13.64
C VAL A 49 -10.03 -23.67 -14.14
N TRP A 50 -9.97 -23.82 -15.45
CA TRP A 50 -9.44 -25.03 -16.07
C TRP A 50 -7.94 -25.18 -15.77
N ALA A 51 -7.48 -26.39 -15.48
CA ALA A 51 -6.11 -26.66 -15.03
C ALA A 51 -5.02 -26.34 -16.06
N ASP A 52 -5.36 -26.28 -17.35
CA ASP A 52 -4.41 -26.08 -18.44
C ASP A 52 -4.36 -24.62 -18.93
N LEU A 53 -3.17 -24.24 -19.39
CA LEU A 53 -2.68 -22.86 -19.48
C LEU A 53 -3.42 -21.92 -20.45
N ASN A 54 -4.28 -22.44 -21.33
CA ASN A 54 -4.93 -21.65 -22.38
C ASN A 54 -6.23 -20.95 -21.95
N ASN A 55 -6.69 -21.13 -20.71
CA ASN A 55 -7.64 -20.24 -20.02
C ASN A 55 -8.90 -19.80 -20.82
N ALA A 56 -9.42 -20.64 -21.72
CA ALA A 56 -10.67 -20.33 -22.42
C ALA A 56 -11.84 -20.29 -21.41
N ASP A 57 -12.66 -19.23 -21.45
CA ASP A 57 -13.84 -19.05 -20.59
C ASP A 57 -14.84 -20.21 -20.66
N SER A 58 -14.77 -20.99 -21.73
CA SER A 58 -15.57 -22.20 -21.93
C SER A 58 -14.82 -23.24 -22.77
N ARG A 59 -15.15 -24.51 -22.55
CA ARG A 59 -14.49 -25.65 -23.21
C ARG A 59 -15.48 -26.71 -23.62
N PHE A 60 -15.09 -27.50 -24.62
CA PHE A 60 -15.82 -28.70 -24.95
C PHE A 60 -15.75 -29.71 -23.81
N PHE A 61 -16.84 -30.43 -23.62
CA PHE A 61 -17.00 -31.26 -22.43
C PHE A 61 -16.16 -32.53 -22.40
N TRP A 62 -15.69 -32.98 -23.56
CA TRP A 62 -14.84 -34.15 -23.70
C TRP A 62 -13.36 -33.85 -23.45
N ASP A 63 -12.98 -32.57 -23.37
CA ASP A 63 -11.67 -32.21 -22.86
C ASP A 63 -11.66 -32.53 -21.37
N LEU A 64 -10.77 -33.44 -20.93
CA LEU A 64 -10.62 -33.87 -19.53
C LEU A 64 -10.33 -32.66 -18.64
N ALA A 65 -11.39 -32.03 -18.14
CA ALA A 65 -11.31 -30.71 -17.57
C ALA A 65 -11.14 -30.80 -16.05
N ASP A 66 -9.88 -30.85 -15.60
CA ASP A 66 -9.57 -30.71 -14.18
C ASP A 66 -9.81 -29.25 -13.78
N LEU A 67 -10.82 -29.01 -12.93
CA LEU A 67 -11.11 -27.69 -12.38
C LEU A 67 -10.23 -27.46 -11.15
N ARG A 68 -9.42 -26.42 -11.21
CA ARG A 68 -8.53 -26.04 -10.12
C ARG A 68 -8.90 -24.68 -9.58
N TRP A 69 -8.84 -24.59 -8.26
CA TRP A 69 -8.89 -23.31 -7.58
C TRP A 69 -7.61 -22.54 -7.87
N LYS A 70 -7.73 -21.24 -8.15
CA LYS A 70 -6.59 -20.37 -8.44
C LYS A 70 -6.78 -19.05 -7.73
N ALA A 71 -5.79 -18.67 -6.92
CA ALA A 71 -5.79 -17.42 -6.20
C ALA A 71 -5.74 -16.20 -7.14
N GLY A 72 -6.25 -15.07 -6.65
CA GLY A 72 -6.25 -13.77 -7.33
C GLY A 72 -7.33 -13.62 -8.41
N ILE A 73 -8.27 -14.57 -8.53
CA ILE A 73 -9.42 -14.41 -9.45
C ILE A 73 -10.47 -13.55 -8.75
N PRO A 74 -10.89 -12.42 -9.35
CA PRO A 74 -11.90 -11.54 -8.78
C PRO A 74 -13.28 -12.20 -8.81
N HIS A 75 -14.07 -11.97 -7.76
CA HIS A 75 -15.46 -12.39 -7.71
C HIS A 75 -16.33 -11.49 -8.61
N PRO A 76 -17.27 -12.02 -9.42
CA PRO A 76 -18.05 -11.22 -10.37
C PRO A 76 -18.97 -10.19 -9.70
N ASN A 77 -19.49 -10.50 -8.51
CA ASN A 77 -20.50 -9.67 -7.82
C ASN A 77 -20.00 -8.99 -6.54
N PHE A 78 -18.76 -9.27 -6.10
CA PHE A 78 -18.26 -8.80 -4.81
C PHE A 78 -16.84 -8.25 -4.97
N ARG A 79 -16.46 -7.29 -4.13
CA ARG A 79 -15.11 -6.71 -4.06
C ARG A 79 -14.15 -7.64 -3.32
N ALA A 80 -14.06 -8.87 -3.81
CA ALA A 80 -13.28 -9.96 -3.24
C ALA A 80 -12.53 -10.71 -4.34
N GLU A 81 -11.46 -11.38 -3.98
CA GLU A 81 -10.71 -12.29 -4.85
C GLU A 81 -10.41 -13.60 -4.12
N SER A 82 -10.21 -14.65 -4.91
CA SER A 82 -9.91 -15.99 -4.39
C SER A 82 -8.55 -16.00 -3.69
N ALA A 83 -8.49 -16.61 -2.51
CA ALA A 83 -7.26 -16.77 -1.75
C ALA A 83 -6.47 -18.01 -2.19
N GLU A 84 -5.31 -18.25 -1.60
CA GLU A 84 -4.52 -19.48 -1.83
C GLU A 84 -5.25 -20.73 -1.34
N GLN A 85 -6.01 -20.62 -0.25
CA GLN A 85 -6.78 -21.73 0.31
C GLN A 85 -8.06 -21.98 -0.50
N LEU A 86 -8.34 -23.25 -0.79
CA LEU A 86 -9.51 -23.68 -1.55
C LEU A 86 -10.82 -23.18 -0.93
N GLY A 87 -11.60 -22.43 -1.73
CA GLY A 87 -12.90 -21.90 -1.32
C GLY A 87 -12.83 -20.66 -0.41
N GLU A 88 -11.63 -20.19 -0.07
CA GLU A 88 -11.47 -18.99 0.72
C GLU A 88 -11.42 -17.73 -0.16
N TRP A 89 -12.08 -16.68 0.31
CA TRP A 89 -12.06 -15.36 -0.32
C TRP A 89 -11.38 -14.34 0.60
N VAL A 90 -10.63 -13.43 -0.02
CA VAL A 90 -10.03 -12.25 0.62
C VAL A 90 -10.62 -10.99 -0.03
N PRO A 91 -10.74 -9.87 0.70
CA PRO A 91 -11.20 -8.64 0.10
C PRO A 91 -10.15 -8.15 -0.91
N GLN A 92 -10.60 -7.48 -1.97
CA GLN A 92 -9.69 -6.79 -2.88
C GLN A 92 -8.88 -5.72 -2.11
N PRO A 93 -7.69 -5.33 -2.59
CA PRO A 93 -6.93 -4.26 -1.97
C PRO A 93 -7.77 -3.00 -1.73
N GLY A 94 -7.68 -2.46 -0.51
CA GLY A 94 -8.42 -1.26 -0.09
C GLY A 94 -9.82 -1.55 0.44
N TYR A 95 -10.28 -2.81 0.41
CA TYR A 95 -11.56 -3.23 0.96
C TYR A 95 -11.39 -4.06 2.24
N THR A 96 -12.44 -4.07 3.07
CA THR A 96 -12.58 -4.96 4.21
C THR A 96 -13.94 -5.62 4.17
N PHE A 97 -14.05 -6.89 4.58
CA PHE A 97 -15.36 -7.53 4.70
C PHE A 97 -16.17 -6.91 5.83
N VAL A 98 -17.44 -6.61 5.56
CA VAL A 98 -18.38 -6.14 6.60
C VAL A 98 -18.68 -7.27 7.58
N ASN A 99 -18.97 -8.47 7.06
CA ASN A 99 -19.16 -9.68 7.84
C ASN A 99 -18.88 -10.93 6.99
N LYS A 100 -17.63 -11.39 6.99
CA LYS A 100 -17.15 -12.55 6.19
C LYS A 100 -17.94 -13.84 6.48
N ALA A 101 -18.54 -13.98 7.66
CA ALA A 101 -19.30 -15.18 8.03
C ALA A 101 -20.70 -15.24 7.37
N ARG A 102 -21.25 -14.09 6.95
CA ARG A 102 -22.57 -13.98 6.32
C ARG A 102 -22.48 -13.97 4.80
N ASP A 103 -21.61 -13.13 4.25
CA ASP A 103 -21.44 -12.96 2.81
C ASP A 103 -20.06 -12.33 2.48
N LEU A 104 -19.80 -12.11 1.18
CA LEU A 104 -18.56 -11.51 0.67
C LEU A 104 -18.69 -10.00 0.45
N THR A 105 -19.66 -9.33 1.08
CA THR A 105 -19.80 -7.88 0.98
C THR A 105 -18.60 -7.23 1.64
N ALA A 106 -17.89 -6.42 0.85
CA ALA A 106 -16.73 -5.68 1.30
C ALA A 106 -16.93 -4.18 1.05
N VAL A 107 -16.40 -3.37 1.96
CA VAL A 107 -16.48 -1.91 1.91
C VAL A 107 -15.09 -1.32 1.79
N TRP A 108 -14.99 -0.25 1.01
CA TRP A 108 -13.75 0.51 0.88
C TRP A 108 -13.42 1.21 2.19
N VAL A 109 -12.18 1.11 2.64
CA VAL A 109 -11.71 1.75 3.87
C VAL A 109 -10.46 2.55 3.54
N ALA A 110 -10.49 3.86 3.81
CA ALA A 110 -9.35 4.74 3.62
C ALA A 110 -8.22 4.43 4.61
N GLY A 111 -6.97 4.61 4.18
CA GLY A 111 -5.77 4.42 4.99
C GLY A 111 -5.23 2.99 5.02
N LEU A 112 -5.79 2.06 4.25
CA LEU A 112 -5.25 0.70 4.10
C LEU A 112 -4.09 0.69 3.12
N THR A 113 -2.99 0.02 3.46
CA THR A 113 -1.84 -0.14 2.58
C THR A 113 -2.13 -1.13 1.46
N HIS A 114 -1.72 -0.81 0.23
CA HIS A 114 -1.80 -1.73 -0.89
C HIS A 114 -0.75 -2.85 -0.77
N PRO A 115 -1.09 -4.13 -1.02
CA PRO A 115 -0.14 -5.25 -0.83
C PRO A 115 1.02 -5.26 -1.83
N ARG A 116 0.85 -4.69 -3.03
CA ARG A 116 1.86 -4.74 -4.11
C ARG A 116 2.63 -3.45 -4.34
N TYR A 117 2.02 -2.29 -4.05
CA TYR A 117 2.64 -0.99 -4.33
C TYR A 117 2.62 -0.13 -3.09
N LYS A 118 3.57 0.81 -3.00
CA LYS A 118 3.76 1.68 -1.84
C LYS A 118 2.73 2.81 -1.84
N GLY A 119 1.50 2.44 -1.54
CA GLY A 119 0.33 3.31 -1.55
C GLY A 119 -0.67 2.96 -0.47
N VAL A 120 -1.50 3.93 -0.12
CA VAL A 120 -2.62 3.80 0.82
C VAL A 120 -3.94 4.16 0.13
N SER A 121 -5.03 3.49 0.50
CA SER A 121 -6.36 3.79 -0.02
C SER A 121 -6.78 5.20 0.39
N ASP A 122 -7.28 5.98 -0.56
CA ASP A 122 -7.76 7.33 -0.29
C ASP A 122 -9.23 7.32 0.19
N LYS A 123 -9.78 8.49 0.51
CA LYS A 123 -11.20 8.65 0.88
C LYS A 123 -12.17 8.25 -0.23
N THR A 124 -11.75 8.34 -1.49
CA THR A 124 -12.56 7.98 -2.66
C THR A 124 -12.30 6.53 -3.04
N GLU A 125 -13.37 5.74 -3.23
CA GLU A 125 -13.28 4.32 -3.62
C GLU A 125 -12.44 4.14 -4.89
N GLY A 126 -11.55 3.14 -4.87
CA GLY A 126 -10.66 2.83 -6.00
C GLY A 126 -9.51 3.81 -6.21
N THR A 127 -9.44 4.90 -5.45
CA THR A 127 -8.36 5.88 -5.55
C THR A 127 -7.26 5.56 -4.54
N TRP A 128 -6.02 5.53 -5.02
CA TRP A 128 -4.85 5.28 -4.20
C TRP A 128 -4.00 6.54 -4.10
N LYS A 129 -3.47 6.80 -2.90
CA LYS A 129 -2.48 7.83 -2.64
C LYS A 129 -1.12 7.17 -2.42
N PRO A 130 -0.04 7.63 -3.06
CA PRO A 130 1.28 7.08 -2.77
C PRO A 130 1.67 7.33 -1.31
N GLU A 131 2.39 6.38 -0.72
CA GLU A 131 3.00 6.58 0.60
C GLU A 131 3.97 7.77 0.57
N PRO A 132 4.23 8.44 1.71
CA PRO A 132 5.18 9.54 1.77
C PRO A 132 6.53 9.18 1.16
N GLY A 133 6.92 9.94 0.13
CA GLY A 133 8.16 9.76 -0.61
C GLY A 133 8.10 8.82 -1.81
N TYR A 134 6.94 8.24 -2.11
CA TYR A 134 6.74 7.50 -3.35
C TYR A 134 5.97 8.32 -4.38
N LYS A 135 6.14 7.96 -5.65
CA LYS A 135 5.34 8.46 -6.77
C LYS A 135 4.89 7.28 -7.62
N PHE A 136 3.60 7.23 -7.94
CA PHE A 136 3.09 6.21 -8.85
C PHE A 136 3.53 6.48 -10.28
N VAL A 137 3.90 5.40 -10.95
CA VAL A 137 4.16 5.34 -12.38
C VAL A 137 2.97 4.66 -13.02
N TYR A 138 2.38 5.30 -14.02
CA TYR A 138 1.18 4.80 -14.69
C TYR A 138 1.52 4.28 -16.09
N LYS A 139 0.80 3.24 -16.51
CA LYS A 139 0.79 2.75 -17.89
C LYS A 139 -0.65 2.40 -18.25
N ASP A 140 -1.15 2.95 -19.35
CA ASP A 140 -2.51 2.71 -19.85
C ASP A 140 -3.63 3.01 -18.82
N GLY A 141 -3.38 3.98 -17.92
CA GLY A 141 -4.33 4.37 -16.87
C GLY A 141 -4.25 3.54 -15.58
N GLU A 142 -3.44 2.48 -15.55
CA GLU A 142 -3.24 1.64 -14.37
C GLU A 142 -1.92 1.97 -13.67
N ILE A 143 -1.87 1.76 -12.35
CA ILE A 143 -0.63 1.90 -11.57
C ILE A 143 0.28 0.73 -11.93
N LEU A 144 1.38 1.02 -12.63
CA LEU A 144 2.39 0.03 -12.99
C LEU A 144 3.35 -0.22 -11.83
N ASP A 145 3.80 0.84 -11.17
CA ASP A 145 4.81 0.77 -10.10
C ASP A 145 4.74 1.99 -9.17
N ALA A 146 5.44 1.92 -8.03
CA ALA A 146 5.65 3.02 -7.10
C ALA A 146 7.15 3.27 -6.89
N VAL A 147 7.64 4.41 -7.37
CA VAL A 147 9.08 4.74 -7.35
C VAL A 147 9.39 5.65 -6.15
N TRP A 148 10.43 5.30 -5.40
CA TRP A 148 10.94 6.12 -4.31
C TRP A 148 11.59 7.40 -4.85
N MET A 149 11.23 8.56 -4.28
CA MET A 149 11.79 9.85 -4.63
C MET A 149 12.60 10.41 -3.44
N PRO A 150 13.94 10.34 -3.48
CA PRO A 150 14.79 10.84 -2.40
C PRO A 150 14.89 12.37 -2.42
N ASN A 151 15.20 12.96 -1.27
CA ASN A 151 15.37 14.41 -1.07
C ASN A 151 14.13 15.25 -1.43
N VAL A 152 12.95 14.64 -1.31
CA VAL A 152 11.66 15.28 -1.55
C VAL A 152 11.04 15.73 -0.24
N ARG A 153 10.57 16.97 -0.25
CA ARG A 153 9.84 17.60 0.83
C ARG A 153 8.39 17.13 0.83
N VAL A 154 7.92 16.58 1.94
CA VAL A 154 6.54 16.12 2.12
C VAL A 154 5.89 16.97 3.21
N ASP A 155 5.35 18.12 2.80
CA ASP A 155 4.90 19.18 3.72
C ASP A 155 3.69 18.79 4.59
N GLU A 156 2.85 17.87 4.11
CA GLU A 156 1.74 17.27 4.86
C GLU A 156 2.23 16.56 6.13
N TYR A 157 3.40 15.91 6.03
CA TYR A 157 4.01 15.14 7.12
C TYR A 157 5.24 15.85 7.72
N LYS A 158 5.54 17.09 7.33
CA LYS A 158 6.70 17.89 7.78
C LYS A 158 8.02 17.12 7.75
N LEU A 159 8.26 16.30 6.72
CA LEU A 159 9.45 15.46 6.60
C LEU A 159 10.12 15.59 5.23
N LEU A 160 11.40 15.24 5.20
CA LEU A 160 12.24 15.13 4.02
C LEU A 160 12.58 13.65 3.80
N THR A 161 12.38 13.15 2.58
CA THR A 161 12.81 11.79 2.21
C THR A 161 14.32 11.74 2.01
N LEU A 162 14.95 10.62 2.31
CA LEU A 162 16.40 10.45 2.18
C LEU A 162 16.76 9.47 1.04
N SER A 163 18.04 9.46 0.64
CA SER A 163 18.52 8.55 -0.42
C SER A 163 18.26 7.08 -0.14
N PRO A 164 18.47 6.55 1.07
CA PRO A 164 18.05 5.18 1.36
C PRO A 164 16.51 5.10 1.40
N GLN A 165 15.97 4.14 0.65
CA GLN A 165 14.52 3.93 0.54
C GLN A 165 13.86 3.75 1.92
N GLY A 166 12.72 4.41 2.12
CA GLY A 166 11.97 4.36 3.38
C GLY A 166 12.65 5.04 4.56
N LYS A 167 13.72 5.83 4.32
CA LYS A 167 14.32 6.67 5.35
C LYS A 167 13.82 8.10 5.20
N TYR A 168 13.56 8.69 6.36
CA TYR A 168 12.98 10.02 6.50
C TYR A 168 13.78 10.82 7.51
N LYS A 169 13.83 12.14 7.30
CA LYS A 169 14.35 13.13 8.24
C LYS A 169 13.22 14.12 8.55
N PRO A 170 12.91 14.41 9.82
CA PRO A 170 11.94 15.46 10.13
C PRO A 170 12.47 16.81 9.66
N TYR A 171 11.59 17.74 9.31
CA TYR A 171 11.99 19.14 9.08
C TYR A 171 12.67 19.73 10.32
N PRO A 172 13.48 20.80 10.16
CA PRO A 172 14.06 21.47 11.32
C PRO A 172 12.96 21.90 12.29
N GLY A 173 13.20 21.68 13.59
CA GLY A 173 12.26 22.02 14.66
C GLY A 173 11.21 20.94 14.95
N TYR A 174 11.16 19.86 14.15
CA TYR A 174 10.30 18.71 14.39
C TYR A 174 11.10 17.50 14.89
N ARG A 175 10.42 16.64 15.67
CA ARG A 175 10.90 15.30 16.02
C ARG A 175 9.81 14.26 15.83
N PHE A 176 10.20 13.01 15.61
CA PHE A 176 9.29 11.88 15.65
C PHE A 176 8.76 11.68 17.07
N LEU A 177 7.45 11.52 17.19
CA LEU A 177 6.81 11.16 18.46
C LEU A 177 7.14 9.70 18.83
N GLN A 178 7.14 8.81 17.84
CA GLN A 178 7.46 7.39 17.98
C GLN A 178 8.42 6.95 16.85
N PRO A 179 9.73 7.17 17.00
CA PRO A 179 10.71 6.83 15.97
C PRO A 179 10.60 5.36 15.53
N GLY A 180 10.44 5.14 14.23
CA GLY A 180 10.35 3.80 13.63
C GLY A 180 8.99 3.12 13.69
N GLN A 181 8.01 3.70 14.39
CA GLN A 181 6.64 3.16 14.45
C GLN A 181 5.63 4.02 13.68
N SER A 182 5.77 5.36 13.73
CA SER A 182 4.88 6.27 13.03
C SER A 182 5.63 7.46 12.42
N LEU A 183 5.00 8.07 11.41
CA LEU A 183 5.46 9.33 10.80
C LEU A 183 4.89 10.57 11.52
N GLN A 184 4.35 10.39 12.73
CA GLN A 184 3.83 11.51 13.51
C GLN A 184 5.00 12.35 14.02
N LEU A 185 4.95 13.63 13.70
CA LEU A 185 5.93 14.62 14.10
C LEU A 185 5.30 15.62 15.07
N VAL A 186 6.13 16.12 15.97
CA VAL A 186 5.77 17.20 16.89
C VAL A 186 6.80 18.32 16.79
N TRP A 187 6.33 19.56 16.77
CA TRP A 187 7.16 20.74 16.88
C TRP A 187 7.75 20.84 18.29
N VAL A 188 9.06 21.09 18.40
CA VAL A 188 9.78 21.14 19.69
C VAL A 188 10.44 22.48 19.87
N PRO A 189 9.86 23.40 20.67
CA PRO A 189 10.49 24.65 21.03
C PRO A 189 11.90 24.45 21.62
N GLY A 190 12.82 25.34 21.28
CA GLY A 190 14.23 25.29 21.66
C GLY A 190 15.11 24.37 20.80
N MET A 191 14.52 23.54 19.92
CA MET A 191 15.31 22.66 19.04
C MET A 191 16.12 23.47 18.03
N VAL A 192 17.43 23.21 17.95
CA VAL A 192 18.34 23.88 17.01
C VAL A 192 18.00 23.45 15.59
N ASN A 193 17.93 24.44 14.68
CA ASN A 193 17.75 24.18 13.27
C ASN A 193 19.05 23.57 12.69
N TYR A 194 18.98 22.32 12.22
CA TYR A 194 20.14 21.63 11.69
C TYR A 194 20.61 22.18 10.32
N ASP A 195 19.76 22.92 9.61
CA ASP A 195 20.12 23.61 8.35
C ASP A 195 20.72 25.00 8.63
N ASN A 196 20.40 25.61 9.78
CA ASN A 196 20.95 26.88 10.22
C ASN A 196 21.11 26.94 11.74
N THR A 197 22.30 26.63 12.24
CA THR A 197 22.60 26.54 13.69
C THR A 197 22.46 27.86 14.47
N ARG A 198 22.19 28.99 13.79
CA ARG A 198 21.84 30.27 14.43
C ARG A 198 20.36 30.38 14.76
N LEU A 199 19.52 29.44 14.34
CA LEU A 199 18.09 29.45 14.61
C LEU A 199 17.71 28.32 15.57
N THR A 200 16.78 28.63 16.47
CA THR A 200 16.11 27.65 17.35
C THR A 200 14.61 27.75 17.18
N ALA A 201 13.91 26.62 17.25
CA ALA A 201 12.46 26.56 17.16
C ALA A 201 11.82 27.43 18.27
N GLY A 202 10.92 28.33 17.90
CA GLY A 202 10.17 29.15 18.87
C GLY A 202 8.99 28.41 19.48
N ASN A 203 8.22 29.10 20.31
CA ASN A 203 7.06 28.52 21.02
C ASN A 203 5.86 28.23 20.10
N THR A 204 5.82 28.84 18.91
CA THR A 204 4.79 28.62 17.89
C THR A 204 5.36 27.78 16.75
N GLU A 205 4.58 26.83 16.23
CA GLU A 205 4.99 26.01 15.08
C GLU A 205 5.45 26.89 13.90
N GLY A 206 6.62 26.57 13.35
CA GLY A 206 7.21 27.32 12.24
C GLY A 206 7.89 28.65 12.63
N SER A 207 7.80 29.08 13.89
CA SER A 207 8.51 30.27 14.36
C SER A 207 9.99 29.95 14.65
N TRP A 208 10.88 30.87 14.30
CA TRP A 208 12.32 30.71 14.52
C TRP A 208 12.88 31.87 15.34
N ILE A 209 13.63 31.56 16.39
CA ILE A 209 14.32 32.51 17.25
C ILE A 209 15.80 32.46 16.90
N GLU A 210 16.36 33.60 16.52
CA GLU A 210 17.80 33.73 16.33
C GLU A 210 18.51 33.59 17.68
N VAL A 211 19.38 32.58 17.77
CA VAL A 211 20.31 32.40 18.88
C VAL A 211 21.34 33.53 18.79
N ARG A 212 20.99 34.67 19.35
CA ARG A 212 21.98 35.70 19.66
C ARG A 212 22.94 35.05 20.64
N ARG A 213 24.14 34.69 20.17
CA ARG A 213 25.23 34.37 21.09
C ARG A 213 25.33 35.61 21.98
N ALA A 214 24.91 35.47 23.23
CA ALA A 214 25.31 36.42 24.26
C ALA A 214 26.83 36.27 24.35
N VAL A 215 27.55 37.00 23.51
CA VAL A 215 28.96 37.26 23.73
C VAL A 215 28.96 38.08 25.00
N ALA A 216 29.09 37.40 26.14
CA ALA A 216 29.43 38.06 27.38
C ALA A 216 30.82 38.64 27.16
N VAL A 217 30.88 39.86 26.63
CA VAL A 217 32.11 40.64 26.56
C VAL A 217 32.39 41.04 27.99
N ALA A 218 33.24 40.25 28.66
CA ALA A 218 33.81 40.67 29.92
C ALA A 218 34.92 41.67 29.57
N THR A 219 34.66 42.96 29.78
CA THR A 219 35.73 43.96 29.79
C THR A 219 36.46 43.86 31.13
N ARG A 220 37.78 43.68 31.10
CA ARG A 220 38.63 43.83 32.27
C ARG A 220 39.55 45.02 32.03
N GLU A 221 39.63 45.91 33.01
CA GLU A 221 40.67 46.95 33.02
C GLU A 221 41.99 46.33 33.48
N VAL A 222 43.06 46.60 32.74
CA VAL A 222 44.42 46.15 33.05
C VAL A 222 45.33 47.37 33.00
N ASP A 223 46.07 47.61 34.08
CA ASP A 223 47.08 48.68 34.15
C ASP A 223 48.45 48.13 33.74
N TYR A 224 49.06 48.76 32.74
CA TYR A 224 50.43 48.49 32.32
C TYR A 224 51.25 49.78 32.43
N GLY A 225 51.96 49.93 33.55
CA GLY A 225 52.92 51.03 33.74
C GLY A 225 52.28 52.40 33.96
N GLY A 226 51.14 52.48 34.67
CA GLY A 226 50.45 53.73 34.98
C GLY A 226 49.51 54.20 33.87
N LYS A 227 49.16 53.30 32.95
CA LYS A 227 48.19 53.54 31.86
C LYS A 227 47.14 52.44 31.90
N THR A 228 45.88 52.84 32.07
CA THR A 228 44.74 51.92 32.08
C THR A 228 44.33 51.54 30.66
N TYR A 229 44.27 50.25 30.38
CA TYR A 229 43.76 49.68 29.13
C TYR A 229 42.48 48.88 29.39
N VAL A 230 41.49 48.98 28.49
CA VAL A 230 40.29 48.14 28.52
C VAL A 230 40.52 46.94 27.61
N GLU A 231 40.77 45.77 28.20
CA GLU A 231 40.89 44.52 27.46
C GLU A 231 39.51 43.86 27.34
N ARG A 232 39.08 43.56 26.10
CA ARG A 232 37.87 42.77 25.85
C ARG A 232 38.23 41.30 25.90
N VAL A 233 37.89 40.63 26.99
CA VAL A 233 38.06 39.18 27.13
C VAL A 233 36.79 38.49 26.62
N PHE A 234 36.90 37.83 25.47
CA PHE A 234 35.83 36.99 24.94
C PHE A 234 35.77 35.66 25.72
N ARG A 235 34.94 35.59 26.76
CA ARG A 235 34.62 34.30 27.39
C ARG A 235 33.49 33.62 26.62
N ASN A 236 33.80 32.53 25.93
CA ASN A 236 32.79 31.59 25.46
C ASN A 236 32.17 30.89 26.69
N LYS A 237 31.18 31.51 27.32
CA LYS A 237 30.31 30.79 28.28
C LYS A 237 29.39 29.90 27.45
N THR A 238 29.77 28.64 27.29
CA THR A 238 28.81 27.60 26.87
C THR A 238 27.70 27.57 27.92
N PRO A 239 26.43 27.83 27.58
CA PRO A 239 25.36 27.77 28.56
C PRO A 239 25.25 26.34 29.09
N LYS A 240 25.38 26.13 30.40
CA LYS A 240 25.14 24.83 31.10
C LYS A 240 23.65 24.46 31.14
N LEU A 241 22.89 24.76 30.08
CA LEU A 241 21.43 24.64 30.06
C LEU A 241 20.94 23.28 29.54
N VAL A 242 21.83 22.37 29.14
CA VAL A 242 21.45 21.07 28.57
C VAL A 242 21.50 19.91 29.57
N ASP A 243 22.24 20.03 30.68
CA ASP A 243 22.41 18.90 31.61
C ASP A 243 21.25 18.67 32.59
N LYS A 244 20.22 19.54 32.61
CA LYS A 244 19.10 19.43 33.57
C LYS A 244 17.78 18.88 33.02
N LEU A 245 17.72 18.50 31.75
CA LEU A 245 16.49 18.00 31.12
C LEU A 245 16.51 16.50 30.77
N ILE A 246 17.57 15.77 31.14
CA ILE A 246 17.67 14.32 30.90
C ILE A 246 17.20 13.48 32.11
N ASP A 247 17.10 14.05 33.32
CA ASP A 247 16.72 13.28 34.53
C ASP A 247 15.20 13.19 34.82
N LYS A 248 14.32 13.62 33.91
CA LYS A 248 12.85 13.64 34.15
C LYS A 248 11.97 13.21 32.98
N LEU A 249 12.51 12.43 32.05
CA LEU A 249 11.72 11.70 31.04
C LEU A 249 12.15 10.24 31.03
#